data_AF-A0A7X8I8F6-F1
#
_entry.id   AF-A0A7X8I8F6-F1
#
_cell.length_a   1.000
_cell.length_b   1.000
_cell.length_c   1.000
_cell.angle_alpha   90.00
_cell.angle_beta   90.00
_cell.angle_gamma   90.00
#
_symmetry.space_group_name_H-M   'P 1'
#
loop_
_entity.id
_entity.type
_entity.pdbx_description
1 polymer ?
#
loop_
_entity_poly.entity_id
_entity_poly.type
_entity_poly.pdbx_seq_one_letter_code
_entity_poly.pdbx_strand_id
1 'polypeptide(L)'
;MKNTAYPPLNPEDARPAAGRRLAGERVLLYVRALDMEPVRGLALAAKSLDGGPASPSEAMDALVLLLEKEGLPAPSGRPEAPRLASSPPVNRRSMKSAEMDRLPWRTSIASYFKGLFRAYRGRQKE
;
A
#
# COMPACT_ATOMS: atom_id res chain seq x y z
N MET A 1 48.84 10.74 -12.13
CA MET A 1 47.51 10.31 -11.65
C MET A 1 46.58 11.51 -11.77
N LYS A 2 45.62 11.50 -12.72
CA LYS A 2 44.67 12.61 -12.89
C LYS A 2 43.47 12.34 -11.98
N ASN A 3 43.24 13.20 -11.01
CA ASN A 3 42.03 13.16 -10.18
C ASN A 3 40.82 13.50 -11.05
N THR A 4 40.04 12.49 -11.43
CA THR A 4 38.74 12.67 -12.05
C THR A 4 37.76 13.08 -10.95
N ALA A 5 37.78 14.36 -10.57
CA ALA A 5 36.74 14.93 -9.75
C ALA A 5 35.45 14.90 -10.57
N TYR A 6 34.51 14.00 -10.21
CA TYR A 6 33.17 14.04 -10.75
C TYR A 6 32.57 15.42 -10.46
N PRO A 7 31.97 16.11 -11.44
CA PRO A 7 31.28 17.35 -11.15
C PRO A 7 30.19 17.06 -10.09
N PRO A 8 29.97 17.98 -9.14
CA PRO A 8 28.92 17.80 -8.14
C PRO A 8 27.59 17.60 -8.87
N LEU A 9 26.93 16.47 -8.62
CA LEU A 9 25.58 16.20 -9.13
C LEU A 9 24.67 17.35 -8.68
N ASN A 10 24.21 18.14 -9.64
CA ASN A 10 23.31 19.25 -9.38
C ASN A 10 22.02 18.66 -8.78
N PRO A 11 21.55 19.12 -7.62
CA PRO A 11 20.37 18.54 -6.96
C PRO A 11 19.10 18.65 -7.82
N GLU A 12 19.06 19.59 -8.76
CA GLU A 12 17.99 19.73 -9.76
C GLU A 12 17.95 18.57 -10.76
N ASP A 13 19.11 18.00 -11.14
CA ASP A 13 19.20 16.85 -12.06
C ASP A 13 18.89 15.51 -11.35
N ALA A 14 19.03 15.46 -10.02
CA ALA A 14 18.70 14.30 -9.20
C ALA A 14 17.18 14.14 -8.95
N ARG A 15 16.43 15.25 -8.95
CA ARG A 15 14.96 15.27 -8.75
C ARG A 15 14.18 14.47 -9.80
N PRO A 16 14.41 14.61 -11.12
CA PRO A 16 13.69 13.83 -12.13
C PRO A 16 14.02 12.33 -12.03
N ALA A 17 15.25 11.97 -11.64
CA ALA A 17 15.63 10.57 -11.41
C ALA A 17 14.94 9.96 -10.17
N ALA A 18 14.85 10.73 -9.08
CA ALA A 18 14.14 10.32 -7.87
C ALA A 18 12.63 10.16 -8.10
N GLY A 19 12.02 11.08 -8.86
CA GLY A 19 10.61 11.02 -9.23
C GLY A 19 10.27 9.77 -10.05
N ARG A 20 11.09 9.45 -11.06
CA ARG A 20 10.94 8.23 -11.87
C ARG A 20 11.10 6.95 -11.06
N ARG A 21 12.07 6.92 -10.14
CA ARG A 21 12.28 5.75 -9.27
C ARG A 21 11.08 5.52 -8.34
N LEU A 22 10.60 6.58 -7.69
CA LEU A 22 9.40 6.52 -6.84
C LEU A 22 8.15 6.12 -7.62
N ALA A 23 8.03 6.58 -8.87
CA ALA A 23 6.95 6.20 -9.76
C ALA A 23 6.98 4.69 -10.06
N GLY A 24 8.14 4.15 -10.42
CA GLY A 24 8.32 2.72 -10.67
C GLY A 24 8.05 1.86 -9.43
N GLU A 25 8.57 2.25 -8.27
CA GLU A 25 8.33 1.53 -7.00
C GLU A 25 6.84 1.48 -6.65
N ARG A 26 6.10 2.57 -6.87
CA ARG A 26 4.66 2.64 -6.58
C ARG A 26 3.82 1.78 -7.51
N VAL A 27 4.13 1.78 -8.81
CA VAL A 27 3.48 0.93 -9.81
C VAL A 27 3.70 -0.55 -9.48
N LEU A 28 4.95 -0.95 -9.21
CA LEU A 28 5.30 -2.34 -8.88
C LEU A 28 4.60 -2.82 -7.61
N LEU A 29 4.48 -1.96 -6.59
CA LEU A 29 3.76 -2.28 -5.37
C LEU A 29 2.29 -2.57 -5.64
N TYR A 30 1.64 -1.79 -6.50
CA TYR A 30 0.25 -2.02 -6.88
C TYR A 30 0.08 -3.31 -7.68
N VAL A 31 0.91 -3.52 -8.71
CA VAL A 31 0.87 -4.72 -9.55
C VAL A 31 1.07 -5.99 -8.71
N ARG A 32 1.99 -5.96 -7.74
CA ARG A 32 2.19 -7.07 -6.81
C ARG A 32 0.95 -7.39 -5.96
N ALA A 33 0.14 -6.37 -5.64
CA ALA A 33 -1.09 -6.55 -4.86
C ALA A 33 -2.25 -7.14 -5.67
N LEU A 34 -2.15 -7.20 -7.01
CA LEU A 34 -3.21 -7.74 -7.88
C LEU A 34 -3.21 -9.27 -8.00
N ASP A 35 -2.30 -9.97 -7.30
CA ASP A 35 -2.16 -11.44 -7.29
C ASP A 35 -2.18 -12.07 -8.69
N MET A 36 -1.51 -11.42 -9.64
CA MET A 36 -1.41 -11.84 -11.04
C MET A 36 -0.08 -12.56 -11.33
N GLU A 37 -0.04 -13.27 -12.46
CA GLU A 37 1.17 -13.92 -12.95
C GLU A 37 2.32 -12.90 -13.09
N PRO A 38 3.52 -13.17 -12.52
CA PRO A 38 4.58 -12.17 -12.42
C PRO A 38 5.01 -11.55 -13.75
N VAL A 39 5.07 -12.35 -14.82
CA VAL A 39 5.47 -11.88 -16.16
C VAL A 39 4.44 -10.89 -16.70
N ARG A 40 3.15 -11.23 -16.58
CA ARG A 40 2.05 -10.34 -16.98
C ARG A 40 2.04 -9.05 -16.17
N GLY A 41 2.26 -9.14 -14.86
CA GLY A 41 2.36 -7.96 -14.01
C GLY A 41 3.51 -7.04 -14.38
N LEU A 42 4.70 -7.59 -14.62
CA LEU A 42 5.85 -6.81 -15.05
C LEU A 42 5.65 -6.17 -16.43
N ALA A 43 5.02 -6.88 -17.38
CA ALA A 43 4.69 -6.32 -18.69
C ALA A 43 3.72 -5.14 -18.57
N LEU A 44 2.74 -5.23 -17.66
CA LEU A 44 1.77 -4.19 -17.40
C LEU A 44 2.42 -2.97 -16.70
N ALA A 45 3.33 -3.21 -15.75
CA ALA A 45 4.14 -2.17 -15.14
C ALA A 45 5.03 -1.46 -16.17
N ALA A 46 5.71 -2.21 -17.05
CA ALA A 46 6.55 -1.65 -18.11
C ALA A 46 5.74 -0.76 -19.05
N LYS A 47 4.56 -1.22 -19.50
CA LYS A 47 3.64 -0.43 -20.34
C LYS A 47 3.18 0.86 -19.66
N SER A 48 2.95 0.85 -18.35
CA SER A 48 2.57 2.06 -17.62
C SER A 48 3.71 3.07 -17.46
N LEU A 49 4.96 2.63 -17.57
CA LEU A 49 6.17 3.45 -17.41
C LEU A 49 6.82 3.87 -18.74
N ASP A 50 6.37 3.31 -19.87
CA ASP A 50 6.97 3.50 -21.20
C ASP A 50 6.96 4.96 -21.67
N GLY A 51 6.01 5.76 -21.17
CA GLY A 51 5.94 7.22 -21.41
C GLY A 51 6.93 8.06 -20.59
N GLY A 52 7.73 7.45 -19.71
CA GLY A 52 8.70 8.16 -18.86
C GLY A 52 8.05 9.16 -17.90
N PRO A 53 7.10 8.73 -17.05
CA PRO A 53 6.31 9.62 -16.21
C PRO A 53 7.19 10.50 -15.32
N ALA A 54 6.85 11.78 -15.23
CA ALA A 54 7.58 12.76 -14.42
C ALA A 54 7.24 12.63 -12.93
N SER A 55 6.10 12.00 -12.61
CA SER A 55 5.63 11.81 -11.23
C SER A 55 5.02 10.43 -10.97
N PRO A 56 4.97 9.98 -9.70
CA PRO A 56 4.26 8.76 -9.33
C PRO A 56 2.75 8.81 -9.60
N SER A 57 2.12 9.99 -9.58
CA SER A 57 0.69 10.11 -9.89
C SER A 57 0.43 9.80 -11.35
N GLU A 58 1.21 10.41 -12.24
CA GLU A 58 1.11 10.24 -13.69
C GLU A 58 1.32 8.78 -14.11
N ALA A 59 2.29 8.09 -13.49
CA ALA A 59 2.51 6.66 -13.69
C ALA A 59 1.31 5.81 -13.27
N MET A 60 0.66 6.16 -12.15
CA MET A 60 -0.52 5.47 -11.66
C MET A 60 -1.76 5.76 -12.52
N ASP A 61 -1.89 6.96 -13.07
CA ASP A 61 -2.99 7.32 -13.99
C ASP A 61 -2.87 6.52 -15.30
N ALA A 62 -1.66 6.40 -15.85
CA ALA A 62 -1.39 5.52 -17.00
C ALA A 62 -1.69 4.06 -16.68
N LEU A 63 -1.32 3.58 -15.48
CA LEU A 63 -1.63 2.24 -15.01
C LEU A 63 -3.14 1.99 -14.91
N VAL A 64 -3.90 2.95 -14.38
CA VAL A 64 -5.38 2.86 -14.27
C VAL A 64 -6.01 2.64 -15.64
N LEU A 65 -5.61 3.42 -16.65
CA LEU A 65 -6.13 3.30 -18.01
C LEU A 65 -5.85 1.91 -18.63
N LEU A 66 -4.70 1.32 -18.32
CA LEU A 66 -4.36 -0.03 -18.76
C LEU A 66 -5.20 -1.10 -18.04
N LEU A 67 -5.37 -0.95 -16.72
CA LEU A 67 -6.18 -1.87 -15.92
C LEU A 67 -7.65 -1.85 -16.33
N GLU A 68 -8.22 -0.66 -16.58
CA GLU A 68 -9.60 -0.52 -17.05
C GLU A 68 -9.80 -1.17 -18.43
N LYS A 69 -8.83 -1.05 -19.34
CA LYS A 69 -8.86 -1.72 -20.66
C LYS A 69 -8.82 -3.24 -20.55
N GLU A 70 -8.07 -3.78 -19.58
CA GLU A 70 -7.95 -5.22 -19.35
C GLU A 70 -9.05 -5.78 -18.43
N GLY A 71 -9.99 -4.95 -17.94
CA GLY A 71 -11.05 -5.36 -17.01
C GLY A 71 -10.53 -5.73 -15.62
N LEU A 72 -9.37 -5.23 -15.24
CA LEU A 72 -8.71 -5.49 -13.95
C LEU A 72 -9.10 -4.43 -12.92
N PRO A 73 -9.07 -4.77 -11.62
CA PRO A 73 -9.40 -3.82 -10.57
C PRO A 73 -8.38 -2.67 -10.59
N ALA A 74 -8.90 -1.46 -10.76
CA ALA A 74 -8.10 -0.25 -10.80
C ALA A 74 -8.00 0.41 -9.41
N PRO A 75 -6.90 1.13 -9.11
CA PRO A 75 -6.76 1.87 -7.85
C PRO A 75 -7.70 3.08 -7.76
N SER A 76 -8.41 3.42 -8.84
CA SER A 76 -9.30 4.56 -8.89
C SER A 76 -10.42 4.37 -7.85
N GLY A 77 -10.62 5.39 -7.02
CA GLY A 77 -11.59 5.40 -5.93
C GLY A 77 -13.05 5.41 -6.39
N ARG A 78 -13.41 4.70 -7.47
CA ARG A 78 -14.81 4.38 -7.73
C ARG A 78 -15.36 3.69 -6.48
N PRO A 79 -16.49 4.13 -5.94
CA PRO A 79 -17.05 3.61 -4.68
C PRO A 79 -17.35 2.11 -4.71
N GLU A 80 -17.34 1.48 -5.90
CA GLU A 80 -17.61 0.05 -6.11
C GLU A 80 -16.35 -0.83 -6.14
N ALA A 81 -15.14 -0.27 -6.26
CA ALA A 81 -13.93 -1.08 -6.28
C ALA A 81 -13.53 -1.46 -4.85
N PRO A 82 -13.21 -2.75 -4.57
CA PRO A 82 -12.74 -3.16 -3.25
C PRO A 82 -11.45 -2.41 -2.97
N ARG A 83 -11.52 -1.41 -2.09
CA ARG A 83 -10.35 -0.69 -1.58
C ARG A 83 -9.35 -1.74 -1.13
N LEU A 84 -8.17 -1.75 -1.75
CA LEU A 84 -7.04 -2.52 -1.23
C LEU A 84 -6.97 -2.19 0.26
N ALA A 85 -7.14 -3.20 1.10
CA ALA A 85 -7.14 -3.06 2.55
C ALA A 85 -5.71 -2.77 3.03
N SER A 86 -5.12 -1.67 2.56
CA SER A 86 -3.80 -1.20 2.96
C SER A 86 -3.85 -0.42 4.27
N SER A 87 -5.04 -0.22 4.84
CA SER A 87 -5.16 0.20 6.23
C SER A 87 -4.99 -1.04 7.11
N PRO A 88 -3.95 -1.10 7.96
CA PRO A 88 -3.98 -2.01 9.10
C PRO A 88 -5.29 -1.77 9.83
N PRO A 89 -5.97 -2.81 10.34
CA PRO A 89 -7.20 -2.60 11.08
C PRO A 89 -6.93 -1.58 12.19
N VAL A 90 -7.64 -0.44 12.16
CA VAL A 90 -7.61 0.61 13.18
C VAL A 90 -8.18 0.10 14.53
N ASN A 91 -8.28 -1.22 14.71
CA ASN A 91 -8.22 -1.86 16.02
C ASN A 91 -6.77 -1.89 16.55
N ARG A 92 -6.10 -0.74 16.54
CA ARG A 92 -5.09 -0.44 17.56
C ARG A 92 -5.87 -0.31 18.87
N ARG A 93 -6.22 -1.43 19.51
CA ARG A 93 -6.30 -1.39 20.98
C ARG A 93 -4.96 -0.81 21.40
N SER A 94 -4.95 0.28 22.16
CA SER A 94 -3.70 0.76 22.72
C SER A 94 -3.07 -0.43 23.42
N MET A 95 -1.93 -0.89 22.90
CA MET A 95 -1.18 -1.94 23.57
C MET A 95 -0.61 -1.26 24.80
N LYS A 96 -1.38 -1.26 25.90
CA LYS A 96 -0.84 -0.89 27.21
C LYS A 96 0.23 -1.93 27.49
N SER A 97 1.46 -1.48 27.73
CA SER A 97 2.52 -2.37 28.20
C SER A 97 2.03 -3.07 29.47
N ALA A 98 2.38 -4.34 29.64
CA ALA A 98 1.98 -5.12 30.83
C ALA A 98 2.43 -4.42 32.13
N GLU A 99 3.53 -3.66 32.07
CA GLU A 99 4.07 -2.85 33.17
C GLU A 99 3.15 -1.69 33.58
N MET A 100 2.34 -1.15 32.66
CA MET A 100 1.36 -0.09 32.95
C MET A 100 -0.01 -0.64 33.36
N ASP A 101 -0.21 -1.96 33.30
CA ASP A 101 -1.44 -2.60 33.75
C ASP A 101 -1.36 -2.89 35.25
N ARG A 102 -1.88 -1.96 36.06
CA ARG A 102 -1.90 -2.08 37.53
C ARG A 102 -2.71 -3.28 38.02
N LEU A 103 -3.61 -3.83 37.19
CA LEU A 103 -4.58 -4.86 37.58
C LEU A 103 -4.78 -5.88 36.44
N PRO A 104 -3.76 -6.72 36.14
CA PRO A 104 -3.73 -7.59 34.95
C PRO A 104 -4.84 -8.66 34.93
N TRP A 105 -5.36 -9.05 36.09
CA TRP A 105 -6.46 -10.00 36.18
C TRP A 105 -7.80 -9.38 35.76
N ARG A 106 -8.02 -8.08 36.02
CA ARG A 106 -9.29 -7.39 35.66
C ARG A 106 -9.39 -7.15 34.17
N THR A 107 -8.29 -6.75 33.54
CA THR A 107 -8.22 -6.53 32.09
C THR A 107 -8.42 -7.85 31.33
N SER A 108 -7.80 -8.93 31.81
CA SER A 108 -7.98 -10.28 31.26
C SER A 108 -9.43 -10.74 31.30
N ILE A 109 -10.09 -10.64 32.47
CA ILE A 109 -11.51 -11.02 32.64
C ILE A 109 -12.43 -10.15 31.76
N ALA A 110 -12.23 -8.83 31.75
CA ALA A 110 -13.04 -7.92 30.94
C ALA A 110 -12.90 -8.22 29.44
N SER A 111 -11.70 -8.58 28.99
CA SER A 111 -11.45 -8.95 27.59
C SER A 111 -12.17 -10.24 27.20
N TYR A 112 -12.18 -11.23 28.09
CA TYR A 112 -12.86 -12.51 27.92
C TYR A 112 -14.37 -12.32 27.79
N PHE A 113 -15.01 -11.63 28.75
CA PHE A 113 -16.44 -11.37 28.70
C PHE A 113 -16.84 -10.52 27.49
N LYS A 114 -16.03 -9.53 27.10
CA LYS A 114 -16.30 -8.73 25.90
C LYS A 114 -16.29 -9.59 24.62
N GLY A 115 -15.40 -10.57 24.52
CA GLY A 115 -15.39 -11.55 23.43
C GLY A 115 -16.65 -12.42 23.43
N LEU A 116 -17.02 -12.92 24.60
CA LEU A 116 -18.19 -13.78 24.80
C LEU A 116 -19.50 -13.06 24.46
N PHE A 117 -19.69 -11.82 24.94
CA PHE A 117 -20.87 -11.00 24.62
C PHE A 117 -20.94 -10.65 23.12
N ARG A 118 -19.80 -10.43 22.47
CA ARG A 118 -19.78 -10.17 21.01
C ARG A 118 -20.18 -11.41 20.22
N ALA A 119 -19.72 -12.59 20.63
CA ALA A 119 -20.12 -13.86 20.03
C ALA A 119 -21.60 -14.17 20.25
N TYR A 120 -22.13 -13.88 21.44
CA TYR A 120 -23.56 -14.03 21.74
C TYR A 120 -24.43 -13.08 20.90
N ARG A 121 -24.02 -11.81 20.76
CA ARG A 121 -24.75 -10.81 19.95
C ARG A 121 -24.66 -11.05 18.44
N GLY A 122 -23.59 -11.69 17.97
CA GLY A 122 -23.43 -12.09 16.56
C GLY A 122 -24.38 -13.23 16.17
N ARG A 123 -24.68 -14.16 17.08
CA ARG A 123 -25.59 -15.29 16.86
C ARG A 123 -27.09 -14.95 16.86
N GLN A 124 -27.46 -13.72 17.20
CA GLN A 124 -28.86 -13.24 17.21
C GLN A 124 -29.24 -12.47 15.93
N LYS A 125 -28.33 -12.41 14.94
CA LYS A 125 -28.52 -11.70 13.67
C LYS A 125 -28.50 -12.63 12.44
N GLU A 126 -28.46 -13.94 12.68
CA GLU A 126 -28.79 -15.00 11.71
C GLU A 126 -30.18 -15.54 12.04
#